data_AF-G3EQL8-F1
#
_entry.id   AF-G3EQL8-F1
#
_cell.length_a   1.000
_cell.length_b   1.000
_cell.length_c   1.000
_cell.angle_alpha   90.00
_cell.angle_beta   90.00
_cell.angle_gamma   90.00
#
_symmetry.space_group_name_H-M   'P 1'
#
loop_
_entity.id
_entity.type
_entity.pdbx_description
1 polymer ?
#
loop_
_entity_poly.entity_id
_entity_poly.type
_entity_poly.pdbx_seq_one_letter_code
_entity_poly.pdbx_strand_id
1 'polypeptide(L)'
;FFGFGSALGALTVSSRRMPRRYLTTMMLMWGVGSVPLVIVGVTSSFPLMAAATFCIGVTDGAAMVIWGTLLQRRVPTEMLGRVSSLDFFVSLAFMPLSFAIVG
;
A
#
# COMPACT_ATOMS: atom_id res chain seq x y z
N PHE A 1 -5.45 -14.82 -1.37
CA PHE A 1 -5.02 -14.20 -2.64
C PHE A 1 -4.25 -12.90 -2.47
N PHE A 2 -4.55 -12.12 -1.43
CA PHE A 2 -3.84 -10.86 -1.10
C PHE A 2 -2.30 -10.96 -1.13
N GLY A 3 -1.70 -11.89 -0.37
CA GLY A 3 -0.23 -12.03 -0.31
C GLY A 3 0.41 -12.37 -1.66
N PHE A 4 -0.28 -13.18 -2.48
CA PHE A 4 0.20 -13.53 -3.83
C PHE A 4 0.10 -12.34 -4.78
N GLY A 5 -0.98 -11.56 -4.68
CA GLY A 5 -1.13 -10.28 -5.38
C GLY A 5 -0.04 -9.29 -5.00
N SER A 6 0.23 -9.13 -3.71
CA SER A 6 1.27 -8.23 -3.20
C SER A 6 2.67 -8.61 -3.68
N ALA A 7 3.01 -9.90 -3.65
CA ALA A 7 4.27 -10.39 -4.22
C ALA A 7 4.39 -10.06 -5.72
N LEU A 8 3.34 -10.30 -6.52
CA LEU A 8 3.30 -9.97 -7.94
C LEU A 8 3.41 -8.46 -8.21
N GLY A 9 2.71 -7.64 -7.42
CA GLY A 9 2.76 -6.18 -7.49
C GLY A 9 4.16 -5.65 -7.17
N ALA A 10 4.77 -6.16 -6.11
CA ALA A 10 6.12 -5.81 -5.70
C ALA A 10 7.16 -6.20 -6.76
N LEU A 11 7.08 -7.41 -7.33
CA LEU A 11 7.97 -7.89 -8.39
C LEU A 11 7.80 -7.09 -9.69
N THR A 12 6.56 -6.74 -10.05
CA THR A 12 6.27 -5.96 -11.26
C THR A 12 6.81 -4.54 -11.16
N VAL A 13 6.71 -3.91 -9.99
CA VAL A 13 7.26 -2.58 -9.75
C VAL A 13 8.78 -2.60 -9.61
N SER A 14 9.35 -3.60 -8.94
CA SER A 14 10.81 -3.70 -8.78
C SER A 14 11.52 -4.00 -10.11
N SER A 15 10.87 -4.74 -11.01
CA SER A 15 11.38 -5.03 -12.36
C SER A 15 11.18 -3.89 -13.36
N ARG A 16 10.26 -2.95 -13.09
CA ARG A 16 10.03 -1.80 -13.98
C ARG A 16 10.84 -0.57 -13.57
N ARG A 17 11.30 0.17 -14.59
CA ARG A 17 11.91 1.48 -14.37
C ARG A 17 10.88 2.40 -13.75
N MET A 18 11.20 2.77 -12.53
CA MET A 18 10.72 3.90 -11.77
C MET A 18 10.10 5.04 -12.66
N PRO A 19 8.78 5.30 -12.57
CA PRO A 19 8.07 6.27 -13.42
C PRO A 19 8.22 7.73 -12.93
N ARG A 20 8.46 8.70 -13.83
CA ARG A 20 8.71 10.14 -13.50
C ARG A 20 7.67 10.79 -12.56
N ARG A 21 6.45 10.24 -12.42
CA ARG A 21 5.37 10.70 -11.52
C ARG A 21 5.11 9.73 -10.35
N TYR A 22 6.17 9.30 -9.66
CA TYR A 22 6.14 8.37 -8.52
C TYR A 22 5.02 8.62 -7.51
N LEU A 23 4.90 9.87 -7.04
CA LEU A 23 3.92 10.27 -6.02
C LEU A 23 2.49 10.08 -6.51
N THR A 24 2.19 10.47 -7.75
CA THR A 24 0.86 10.30 -8.35
C THR A 24 0.54 8.82 -8.55
N THR A 25 1.50 8.02 -9.03
CA THR A 25 1.31 6.57 -9.19
C THR A 25 1.06 5.89 -7.85
N MET A 26 1.79 6.27 -6.80
CA MET A 26 1.64 5.71 -5.47
C MET A 26 0.29 6.07 -4.84
N MET A 27 -0.12 7.35 -4.88
CA MET A 27 -1.45 7.78 -4.41
C MET A 27 -2.59 7.17 -5.21
N LEU A 28 -2.41 6.98 -6.52
CA LEU A 28 -3.41 6.33 -7.36
C LEU A 28 -3.50 4.84 -7.06
N MET A 29 -2.38 4.17 -6.77
CA MET A 29 -2.39 2.77 -6.34
C MET A 29 -3.02 2.58 -4.96
N TRP A 30 -2.76 3.46 -3.99
CA TRP A 30 -3.46 3.40 -2.70
C TRP A 30 -4.94 3.76 -2.83
N GLY A 31 -5.27 4.89 -3.48
CA GLY A 31 -6.66 5.34 -3.62
C GLY A 31 -7.51 4.38 -4.46
N VAL A 32 -7.05 4.00 -5.65
CA VAL A 32 -7.77 3.07 -6.53
C VAL A 32 -7.70 1.64 -5.99
N GLY A 33 -6.59 1.27 -5.35
CA GLY A 33 -6.42 -0.03 -4.71
C GLY A 33 -7.34 -0.26 -3.51
N SER A 34 -7.86 0.79 -2.88
CA SER A 34 -8.90 0.68 -1.84
C SER A 34 -10.32 0.53 -2.39
N VAL A 35 -10.59 0.86 -3.66
CA VAL A 35 -11.93 0.75 -4.26
C VAL A 35 -12.50 -0.68 -4.21
N PRO A 36 -11.71 -1.76 -4.47
CA PRO A 36 -12.20 -3.12 -4.36
C PRO A 36 -12.58 -3.52 -2.92
N LEU A 37 -12.16 -2.81 -1.87
CA LEU A 37 -12.61 -3.08 -0.49
C LEU A 37 -14.11 -2.85 -0.36
N VAL A 38 -14.68 -1.87 -1.07
CA VAL A 38 -16.13 -1.62 -1.09
C VAL A 38 -16.85 -2.81 -1.72
N ILE A 39 -16.29 -3.39 -2.79
CA ILE A 39 -16.84 -4.58 -3.45
C ILE A 39 -16.80 -5.80 -2.51
N VAL A 40 -15.73 -5.97 -1.74
CA VAL A 40 -15.62 -7.02 -0.72
C VAL A 40 -16.67 -6.84 0.39
N GLY A 41 -16.96 -5.60 0.80
CA GLY A 41 -17.97 -5.32 1.82
C GLY A 41 -19.41 -5.62 1.39
N VAL A 42 -19.70 -5.56 0.08
CA VAL A 42 -21.06 -5.78 -0.46
C VAL A 42 -21.26 -7.20 -1.00
N THR A 43 -20.18 -7.88 -1.40
CA THR A 43 -20.27 -9.15 -2.14
C THR A 43 -19.94 -10.36 -1.26
N SER A 44 -20.84 -11.35 -1.20
CA SER A 44 -20.62 -12.64 -0.50
C SER A 44 -20.07 -13.76 -1.42
N SER A 45 -19.83 -13.48 -2.70
CA SER A 45 -19.28 -14.45 -3.65
C SER A 45 -17.77 -14.62 -3.50
N PHE A 46 -17.35 -15.84 -3.18
CA PHE A 46 -15.96 -16.24 -2.99
C PHE A 46 -14.99 -15.84 -4.14
N PRO A 47 -15.34 -16.02 -5.44
CA PRO A 47 -14.43 -15.66 -6.53
C PRO A 47 -14.24 -14.14 -6.66
N LEU A 48 -15.29 -13.36 -6.40
CA LEU A 48 -15.26 -11.90 -6.44
C LEU A 48 -14.42 -11.34 -5.29
N MET A 49 -14.56 -11.90 -4.08
CA MET A 49 -13.69 -11.56 -2.95
C MET A 49 -12.23 -11.91 -3.23
N ALA A 50 -11.97 -13.07 -3.83
CA ALA A 50 -10.63 -13.51 -4.21
C ALA A 50 -9.98 -12.56 -5.23
N ALA A 51 -10.71 -12.17 -6.27
CA ALA A 51 -10.25 -11.21 -7.28
C ALA A 51 -10.04 -9.81 -6.68
N ALA A 52 -10.96 -9.34 -5.84
CA ALA A 52 -10.83 -8.05 -5.18
C ALA A 52 -9.63 -8.00 -4.23
N THR A 53 -9.46 -8.98 -3.34
CA THR A 53 -8.28 -9.06 -2.45
C THR A 53 -6.97 -9.26 -3.21
N PHE A 54 -7.00 -9.94 -4.37
CA PHE A 54 -5.84 -10.02 -5.25
C PHE A 54 -5.47 -8.64 -5.81
N CYS A 55 -6.43 -7.89 -6.37
CA CYS A 55 -6.20 -6.53 -6.87
C CYS A 55 -5.67 -5.60 -5.79
N ILE A 56 -6.30 -5.59 -4.60
CA ILE A 56 -5.85 -4.81 -3.44
C ILE A 56 -4.39 -5.16 -3.12
N GLY A 57 -4.08 -6.46 -3.04
CA GLY A 57 -2.73 -6.94 -2.77
C GLY A 57 -1.72 -6.43 -3.79
N VAL A 58 -2.00 -6.54 -5.09
CA VAL A 58 -1.12 -6.04 -6.17
C VAL A 58 -0.82 -4.56 -6.01
N THR A 59 -1.85 -3.73 -5.81
CA THR A 59 -1.66 -2.27 -5.64
C THR A 59 -0.91 -1.91 -4.37
N ASP A 60 -1.19 -2.61 -3.27
CA ASP A 60 -0.55 -2.35 -1.98
C ASP A 60 0.95 -2.70 -2.01
N GLY A 61 1.29 -3.90 -2.50
CA GLY A 61 2.69 -4.33 -2.65
C GLY A 61 3.47 -3.43 -3.62
N ALA A 62 2.84 -3.01 -4.72
CA ALA A 62 3.42 -2.06 -5.66
C ALA A 62 3.69 -0.69 -5.03
N ALA A 63 2.73 -0.14 -4.28
CA ALA A 63 2.86 1.15 -3.60
C ALA A 63 3.93 1.11 -2.50
N MET A 64 4.00 0.03 -1.71
CA MET A 64 5.02 -0.10 -0.66
C MET A 64 6.45 -0.17 -1.21
N VAL A 65 6.66 -0.80 -2.36
CA VAL A 65 7.98 -0.80 -3.02
C VAL A 65 8.36 0.61 -3.48
N ILE A 66 7.42 1.37 -4.06
CA ILE A 66 7.67 2.77 -4.45
C ILE A 66 7.98 3.63 -3.22
N TRP A 67 7.26 3.45 -2.13
CA TRP A 67 7.50 4.16 -0.88
C TRP A 67 8.88 3.84 -0.29
N GLY A 68 9.20 2.56 -0.12
CA GLY A 68 10.48 2.13 0.44
C GLY A 68 11.67 2.63 -0.38
N THR A 69 11.55 2.63 -1.71
CA THR A 69 12.60 3.15 -2.60
C THR A 69 12.71 4.68 -2.58
N LEU A 70 11.61 5.41 -2.40
CA LEU A 70 11.63 6.86 -2.20
C LEU A 70 12.28 7.23 -0.86
N LEU A 71 11.96 6.49 0.20
CA LEU A 71 12.51 6.71 1.54
C LEU A 71 14.02 6.50 1.52
N GLN A 72 14.50 5.44 0.88
CA GLN A 72 15.93 5.17 0.70
C GLN A 72 16.64 6.19 -0.22
N ARG A 73 15.96 6.74 -1.24
CA ARG A 73 16.57 7.72 -2.17
C ARG A 73 16.58 9.15 -1.66
N ARG A 74 15.57 9.57 -0.88
CA ARG A 74 15.39 10.97 -0.46
C ARG A 74 15.85 11.24 0.96
N VAL A 75 15.96 10.23 1.82
CA VAL A 75 16.35 10.42 3.22
C VAL A 75 17.79 9.90 3.42
N PRO A 76 18.73 10.77 3.85
CA PRO A 76 20.09 10.37 4.21
C PRO A 76 20.06 9.24 5.24
N THR A 77 20.96 8.27 5.12
CA THR A 77 21.01 7.04 5.94
C THR A 77 21.00 7.31 7.45
N GLU A 78 21.61 8.42 7.86
CA GLU A 78 21.66 8.94 9.23
C GLU A 78 20.31 9.43 9.78
N MET A 79 19.35 9.82 8.91
CA MET A 79 18.00 10.25 9.32
C MET A 79 16.91 9.20 9.05
N LEU A 80 17.22 8.09 8.39
CA LEU A 80 16.26 7.03 8.06
C LEU A 80 15.55 6.47 9.31
N GLY A 81 16.30 6.28 10.40
CA GLY A 81 15.73 5.79 11.66
C GLY A 81 14.68 6.73 12.25
N ARG A 82 14.86 8.05 12.10
CA ARG A 82 13.93 9.07 12.62
C ARG A 82 12.67 9.21 11.78
N VAL A 83 12.80 9.14 10.45
CA VAL A 83 11.65 9.22 9.55
C VAL A 83 10.81 7.95 9.63
N SER A 84 11.46 6.78 9.69
CA SER A 84 10.78 5.49 9.85
C SER A 84 10.05 5.41 11.20
N SER A 85 10.67 5.87 12.29
CA SER A 85 10.00 5.88 13.60
C SER A 85 8.82 6.86 13.66
N LEU A 86 8.90 8.01 12.99
CA LEU A 86 7.77 8.94 12.85
C LEU A 86 6.62 8.33 12.06
N ASP A 87 6.89 7.68 10.92
CA ASP A 87 5.89 6.99 10.10
C ASP A 87 5.19 5.87 10.89
N PHE A 88 5.97 5.09 11.64
CA PHE A 88 5.45 4.04 12.51
C PHE A 88 4.62 4.60 13.67
N PHE A 89 5.08 5.68 14.30
CA PHE A 89 4.36 6.37 15.37
C PHE A 89 3.03 6.94 14.86
N VAL A 90 3.03 7.56 13.67
CA VAL A 90 1.81 8.04 13.01
C VAL A 90 0.84 6.88 12.79
N SER A 91 1.32 5.75 12.25
CA SER A 91 0.48 4.57 12.04
C SER A 91 -0.11 4.03 13.35
N LEU A 92 0.70 3.96 14.42
CA LEU A 92 0.26 3.52 15.75
C LEU A 92 -0.72 4.51 16.40
N ALA A 93 -0.58 5.81 16.17
CA ALA A 93 -1.49 6.82 16.69
C ALA A 93 -2.83 6.84 15.93
N PHE A 94 -2.80 6.62 14.62
CA PHE A 94 -3.99 6.55 13.77
C PHE A 94 -4.80 5.27 13.96
N MET A 95 -4.18 4.15 14.37
CA MET A 95 -4.87 2.89 14.62
C MET A 95 -5.98 3.00 15.70
N PRO A 96 -5.72 3.42 16.95
CA PRO A 96 -6.75 3.61 17.97
C PRO A 96 -7.73 4.73 17.59
N LEU A 97 -7.25 5.77 16.90
CA LEU A 97 -8.10 6.85 16.42
C LEU A 97 -9.12 6.35 15.39
N SER A 98 -8.72 5.45 14.50
CA SER A 98 -9.61 4.82 13.53
C SER A 98 -10.67 3.96 14.21
N PHE A 99 -10.29 3.17 15.23
CA PHE A 99 -11.25 2.41 16.02
C PHE A 99 -12.23 3.30 16.78
N ALA A 100 -11.77 4.44 17.31
CA ALA A 100 -12.62 5.39 18.02
C ALA A 100 -13.62 6.14 17.10
N ILE A 101 -13.31 6.29 15.80
CA ILE A 101 -14.20 6.93 14.82
C ILE A 101 -15.23 5.92 14.26
N VAL A 102 -14.84 4.65 14.11
CA VAL A 102 -15.68 3.61 13.49
C VAL A 102 -16.61 2.92 14.51
N GLY A 103 -16.18 2.80 15.78
CA GLY A 103 -16.97 2.20 16.87
C GLY A 103 -17.95 3.17 17.50
#